data_AF-A0A9P7D0P5-F1
#
_entry.id   AF-A0A9P7D0P5-F1
#
_cell.length_a   1.000
_cell.length_b   1.000
_cell.length_c   1.000
_cell.angle_alpha   90.00
_cell.angle_beta   90.00
_cell.angle_gamma   90.00
#
_symmetry.space_group_name_H-M   'P 1'
#
loop_
_entity.id
_entity.type
_entity.pdbx_description
1 polymer ?
#
loop_
_entity_poly.entity_id
_entity_poly.type
_entity_poly.pdbx_seq_one_letter_code
_entity_poly.pdbx_strand_id
1 'polypeptide(L)'
;MGSCRFTMSSLATLHCLAFAQGFSNNERQAAARALLRHDAHIDGTHYQTKTPGGLHPSYIGFHPTPAQQPNSGRALTHKELIDATLQDVFDAIAMQDRLDGGISLLVRCPGSEAGLTTSPEQIGVDLYITPRELQEVPQPVGGDIAVLVQSFSQEFAVPHLQRFTKRCNIENIKPPKPCKSLCCCFLND
;
A
#
# COMPACT_ATOMS: atom_id res chain seq x y z
N MET A 1 24.26 7.69 6.90
CA MET A 1 23.28 6.77 6.30
C MET A 1 22.47 6.15 7.43
N GLY A 2 21.23 6.61 7.64
CA GLY A 2 20.34 5.99 8.62
C GLY A 2 19.90 4.63 8.10
N SER A 3 19.97 3.59 8.95
CA SER A 3 19.44 2.27 8.63
C SER A 3 17.94 2.38 8.32
N CYS A 4 17.49 1.86 7.17
CA CYS A 4 16.07 1.81 6.81
C CYS A 4 15.32 0.96 7.85
N ARG A 5 14.55 1.59 8.73
CA ARG A 5 13.72 0.90 9.73
C ARG A 5 12.55 0.15 9.12
N PHE A 6 12.22 0.44 7.86
CA PHE A 6 11.18 -0.21 7.08
C PHE A 6 11.70 -1.51 6.45
N THR A 7 11.77 -2.58 7.26
CA THR A 7 12.12 -3.93 6.80
C THR A 7 11.29 -5.00 7.52
N MET A 8 11.21 -6.21 6.95
CA MET A 8 10.55 -7.35 7.61
C MET A 8 11.18 -7.70 8.96
N SER A 9 12.50 -7.56 9.10
CA SER A 9 13.19 -7.84 10.36
C SER A 9 12.82 -6.83 11.44
N SER A 10 12.72 -5.53 11.10
CA SER A 10 12.28 -4.50 12.04
C SER A 10 10.85 -4.73 12.52
N LEU A 11 9.93 -5.16 11.64
CA LEU A 11 8.57 -5.53 12.02
C LEU A 11 8.55 -6.71 13.00
N ALA A 12 9.34 -7.77 12.74
CA ALA A 12 9.46 -8.93 13.62
C ALA A 12 10.04 -8.54 14.99
N THR A 13 11.06 -7.69 15.03
CA THR A 13 11.63 -7.17 16.29
C THR A 13 10.60 -6.38 17.09
N LEU A 14 9.85 -5.47 16.46
CA LEU A 14 8.82 -4.69 17.13
C LEU A 14 7.69 -5.57 17.68
N HIS A 15 7.27 -6.59 16.93
CA HIS A 15 6.27 -7.56 17.39
C HIS A 15 6.72 -8.34 18.64
N CYS A 16 8.02 -8.69 18.72
CA CYS A 16 8.61 -9.43 19.83
C CYS A 16 8.95 -8.55 21.06
N LEU A 17 9.04 -7.23 20.91
CA LEU A 17 9.22 -6.33 22.05
C LEU A 17 7.96 -6.34 22.93
N ALA A 18 8.17 -6.26 24.25
CA ALA A 18 7.14 -6.48 25.25
C ALA A 18 6.04 -5.39 25.21
N PHE A 19 5.05 -5.56 24.32
CA PHE A 19 3.73 -4.97 24.51
C PHE A 19 3.16 -5.47 25.85
N ALA A 20 2.46 -4.60 26.58
CA ALA A 20 1.91 -4.93 27.89
C ALA A 20 1.07 -6.23 27.84
N GLN A 21 1.05 -7.00 28.94
CA GLN A 21 0.18 -8.17 29.05
C GLN A 21 -1.28 -7.73 28.86
N GLY A 22 -1.95 -8.24 27.82
CA GLY A 22 -3.34 -7.90 27.51
C GLY A 22 -3.64 -7.71 26.03
N PHE A 23 -2.65 -7.34 25.21
CA PHE A 23 -2.86 -7.16 23.76
C PHE A 23 -2.87 -8.50 23.00
N SER A 24 -3.88 -8.67 22.15
CA SER A 24 -3.98 -9.75 21.19
C SER A 24 -2.82 -9.74 20.19
N ASN A 25 -2.65 -10.83 19.45
CA ASN A 25 -1.64 -10.86 18.38
C ASN A 25 -1.92 -9.81 17.28
N ASN A 26 -3.20 -9.57 16.96
CA ASN A 26 -3.59 -8.63 15.91
C ASN A 26 -3.27 -7.18 16.32
N GLU A 27 -3.55 -6.81 17.57
CA GLU A 27 -3.22 -5.47 18.09
C GLU A 27 -1.71 -5.23 18.12
N ARG A 28 -0.92 -6.23 18.52
CA ARG A 28 0.55 -6.14 18.48
C ARG A 28 1.08 -5.95 17.06
N GLN A 29 0.50 -6.65 16.09
CA GLN A 29 0.88 -6.48 14.68
C GLN A 29 0.47 -5.10 14.14
N ALA A 30 -0.73 -4.62 14.45
CA ALA A 30 -1.19 -3.28 14.07
C ALA A 30 -0.29 -2.19 14.67
N ALA A 31 0.06 -2.31 15.95
CA ALA A 31 0.97 -1.38 16.61
C ALA A 31 2.38 -1.41 16.00
N ALA A 32 2.92 -2.61 15.69
CA ALA A 32 4.20 -2.73 15.00
C ALA A 32 4.20 -2.05 13.63
N ARG A 33 3.12 -2.19 12.84
CA ARG A 33 2.98 -1.49 11.54
C ARG A 33 2.81 0.02 11.71
N ALA A 34 2.07 0.47 12.72
CA ALA A 34 1.91 1.89 13.04
C ALA A 34 3.25 2.54 13.40
N LEU A 35 4.04 1.89 14.27
CA LEU A 35 5.40 2.32 14.61
C LEU A 35 6.31 2.35 13.40
N LEU A 36 6.18 1.39 12.48
CA LEU A 36 6.99 1.33 11.27
C LEU A 36 6.76 2.56 10.39
N ARG A 37 5.49 2.96 10.21
CA ARG A 37 5.10 4.08 9.34
C ARG A 37 5.06 5.45 9.99
N HIS A 38 5.36 5.53 11.28
CA HIS A 38 5.38 6.80 11.99
C HIS A 38 6.31 7.79 11.27
N ASP A 39 5.77 8.98 11.00
CA ASP A 39 6.44 10.07 10.28
C ASP A 39 6.92 9.78 8.85
N ALA A 40 6.57 8.64 8.26
CA ALA A 40 7.00 8.28 6.89
C ALA A 40 6.57 9.30 5.82
N HIS A 41 5.54 10.10 6.08
CA HIS A 41 5.10 11.16 5.18
C HIS A 41 5.93 12.46 5.29
N ILE A 42 6.62 12.69 6.41
CA ILE A 42 7.43 13.91 6.67
C ILE A 42 8.92 13.64 6.82
N ASP A 43 9.38 12.40 6.71
CA ASP A 43 10.78 12.02 6.90
C ASP A 43 11.75 12.57 5.83
N GLY A 44 11.22 13.18 4.76
CA GLY A 44 11.99 13.77 3.68
C GLY A 44 12.68 12.76 2.77
N THR A 45 12.40 11.46 2.92
CA THR A 45 13.09 10.37 2.21
C THR A 45 12.42 9.98 0.89
N HIS A 46 11.28 10.58 0.54
CA HIS A 46 10.48 10.28 -0.66
C HIS A 46 11.26 10.23 -1.98
N TYR A 47 12.33 11.02 -2.10
CA TYR A 47 13.17 11.10 -3.31
C TYR A 47 14.39 10.18 -3.28
N GLN A 48 14.63 9.49 -2.16
CA GLN A 48 15.77 8.59 -2.02
C GLN A 48 15.56 7.36 -2.91
N THR A 49 16.60 7.04 -3.67
CA THR A 49 16.64 5.86 -4.52
C THR A 49 17.91 5.07 -4.21
N LYS A 50 17.85 3.74 -4.21
CA LYS A 50 19.04 2.90 -4.01
C LYS A 50 20.06 3.11 -5.13
N THR A 51 19.60 3.10 -6.38
CA THR A 51 20.37 3.45 -7.58
C THR A 51 19.78 4.73 -8.20
N PRO A 52 20.56 5.63 -8.82
CA PRO A 52 20.02 6.84 -9.45
C PRO A 52 18.85 6.55 -10.40
N GLY A 53 17.69 7.12 -10.11
CA GLY A 53 16.46 6.90 -10.87
C GLY A 53 15.82 5.52 -10.68
N GLY A 54 16.27 4.74 -9.71
CA GLY A 54 15.76 3.41 -9.33
C GLY A 54 14.61 3.47 -8.33
N LEU A 55 14.56 2.48 -7.43
CA LEU A 55 13.48 2.31 -6.46
C LEU A 55 13.85 2.85 -5.07
N HIS A 56 12.83 3.17 -4.28
CA HIS A 56 13.00 3.54 -2.89
C HIS A 56 13.62 2.37 -2.11
N PRO A 57 14.62 2.59 -1.24
CA PRO A 57 15.26 1.53 -0.46
C PRO A 57 14.28 0.65 0.33
N SER A 58 13.19 1.22 0.85
CA SER A 58 12.15 0.45 1.57
C SER A 58 11.43 -0.56 0.67
N TYR A 59 11.14 -0.20 -0.59
CA TYR A 59 10.51 -1.15 -1.52
C TYR A 59 11.39 -2.39 -1.68
N ILE A 60 12.71 -2.19 -1.81
CA ILE A 60 13.69 -3.26 -1.94
C ILE A 60 13.81 -4.06 -0.64
N GLY A 61 13.78 -3.39 0.51
CA GLY A 61 13.84 -4.03 1.84
C GLY A 61 12.66 -4.96 2.14
N PHE A 62 11.48 -4.70 1.54
CA PHE A 62 10.32 -5.58 1.66
C PHE A 62 10.18 -6.62 0.54
N HIS A 63 10.96 -6.50 -0.54
CA HIS A 63 11.00 -7.48 -1.63
C HIS A 63 12.34 -8.24 -1.64
N PRO A 64 12.65 -9.06 -0.61
CA PRO A 64 13.89 -9.82 -0.58
C PRO A 64 13.91 -10.83 -1.73
N THR A 65 15.08 -10.99 -2.35
CA THR A 65 15.30 -12.10 -3.29
C THR A 65 15.18 -13.44 -2.57
N PRO A 66 14.92 -14.56 -3.29
CA PRO A 66 14.84 -15.90 -2.69
C PRO A 66 16.08 -16.26 -1.84
N ALA A 67 17.26 -15.73 -2.19
CA ALA A 67 18.50 -15.93 -1.43
C ALA A 67 18.55 -15.17 -0.08
N GLN A 68 17.62 -14.25 0.16
CA GLN A 68 17.56 -13.37 1.32
C GLN A 68 16.36 -13.66 2.23
N GLN A 69 15.58 -14.71 1.95
CA GLN A 69 14.47 -15.11 2.82
C GLN A 69 15.02 -15.80 4.08
N PRO A 70 14.76 -15.29 5.29
CA PRO A 70 15.16 -15.95 6.52
C PRO A 70 14.40 -17.27 6.70
N ASN A 71 15.10 -18.33 7.11
CA ASN A 71 14.52 -19.64 7.47
C ASN A 71 13.70 -19.63 8.78
N SER A 72 13.25 -18.47 9.27
CA SER A 72 12.58 -18.36 10.58
C SER A 72 11.07 -18.33 10.46
N GLY A 73 10.41 -19.07 11.37
CA GLY A 73 8.99 -19.43 11.34
C GLY A 73 7.99 -18.32 11.01
N ARG A 74 6.93 -18.73 10.28
CA ARG A 74 5.72 -18.00 9.86
C ARG A 74 5.82 -16.46 9.92
N ALA A 75 6.82 -15.89 9.26
CA ALA A 75 6.83 -14.47 8.96
C ALA A 75 5.65 -14.17 8.02
N LEU A 76 4.94 -13.06 8.25
CA LEU A 76 3.93 -12.57 7.32
C LEU A 76 4.54 -12.53 5.91
N THR A 77 3.86 -13.14 4.95
CA THR A 77 4.26 -13.02 3.54
C THR A 77 4.23 -11.56 3.13
N HIS A 78 5.04 -11.19 2.14
CA HIS A 78 5.06 -9.83 1.62
C HIS A 78 3.66 -9.34 1.21
N LYS A 79 2.85 -10.23 0.63
CA LYS A 79 1.45 -9.95 0.28
C LYS A 79 0.59 -9.65 1.51
N GLU A 80 0.64 -10.52 2.53
CA GLU A 80 -0.12 -10.30 3.77
C GLU A 80 0.27 -8.99 4.46
N LEU A 81 1.55 -8.59 4.39
CA LEU A 81 1.98 -7.30 4.89
C LEU A 81 1.39 -6.14 4.08
N ILE A 82 1.44 -6.19 2.74
CA ILE A 82 0.82 -5.16 1.89
C ILE A 82 -0.66 -5.02 2.23
N ASP A 83 -1.40 -6.13 2.26
CA ASP A 83 -2.84 -6.16 2.50
C ASP A 83 -3.16 -5.58 3.89
N ALA A 84 -2.41 -5.98 4.92
CA ALA A 84 -2.59 -5.45 6.27
C ALA A 84 -2.20 -3.96 6.40
N THR A 85 -1.16 -3.50 5.70
CA THR A 85 -0.81 -2.06 5.67
C THR A 85 -1.83 -1.22 4.92
N LEU A 86 -2.50 -1.78 3.91
CA LEU A 86 -3.59 -1.10 3.21
C LEU A 86 -4.83 -0.98 4.13
N GLN A 87 -5.15 -2.04 4.87
CA GLN A 87 -6.22 -1.99 5.86
C GLN A 87 -5.98 -0.91 6.91
N ASP A 88 -4.74 -0.76 7.38
CA ASP A 88 -4.38 0.30 8.33
C ASP A 88 -4.64 1.72 7.76
N VAL A 89 -4.54 1.91 6.43
CA VAL A 89 -4.88 3.19 5.78
C VAL A 89 -6.38 3.42 5.82
N PHE A 90 -7.19 2.39 5.52
CA PHE A 90 -8.64 2.49 5.61
C PHE A 90 -9.11 2.77 7.04
N ASP A 91 -8.52 2.11 8.03
CA ASP A 91 -8.82 2.34 9.44
C ASP A 91 -8.46 3.78 9.85
N ALA A 92 -7.33 4.31 9.38
CA ALA A 92 -6.92 5.68 9.66
C ALA A 92 -7.87 6.72 9.03
N ILE A 93 -8.28 6.50 7.77
CA ILE A 93 -9.27 7.36 7.09
C ILE A 93 -10.61 7.32 7.83
N ALA A 94 -11.12 6.13 8.12
CA ALA A 94 -12.39 5.96 8.81
C ALA A 94 -12.38 6.61 10.21
N MET A 95 -11.27 6.51 10.93
CA MET A 95 -11.11 7.18 12.22
C MET A 95 -11.06 8.70 12.07
N GLN A 96 -10.41 9.23 11.03
CA GLN A 96 -10.38 10.67 10.78
C GLN A 96 -11.79 11.21 10.52
N ASP A 97 -12.54 10.60 9.60
CA ASP A 97 -13.92 10.98 9.27
C ASP A 97 -14.83 10.93 10.52
N ARG A 98 -14.63 9.97 11.42
CA ARG A 98 -15.37 9.89 12.69
C ARG A 98 -15.02 11.00 13.68
N LEU A 99 -13.79 11.48 13.66
CA LEU A 99 -13.30 12.49 14.59
C LEU A 99 -13.75 13.90 14.21
N ASP A 100 -13.82 14.21 12.91
CA ASP A 100 -14.16 15.55 12.42
C ASP A 100 -15.50 15.63 11.67
N GLY A 101 -16.18 14.49 11.47
CA GLY A 101 -17.42 14.41 10.72
C GLY A 101 -17.22 14.55 9.20
N GLY A 102 -15.99 14.34 8.72
CA GLY A 102 -15.61 14.46 7.33
C GLY A 102 -16.07 13.30 6.44
N ILE A 103 -15.67 13.40 5.17
CA ILE A 103 -15.90 12.42 4.12
C ILE A 103 -14.60 12.27 3.34
N SER A 104 -14.17 11.02 3.14
CA SER A 104 -12.92 10.70 2.46
C SER A 104 -13.12 9.72 1.30
N LEU A 105 -12.35 9.95 0.24
CA LEU A 105 -12.23 9.07 -0.92
C LEU A 105 -10.75 8.76 -1.13
N LEU A 106 -10.39 7.48 -1.24
CA LEU A 106 -9.04 7.07 -1.64
C LEU A 106 -9.11 6.33 -2.97
N VAL A 107 -8.33 6.82 -3.93
CA VAL A 107 -8.04 6.13 -5.19
C VAL A 107 -6.54 5.84 -5.22
N ARG A 108 -6.17 4.57 -5.31
CA ARG A 108 -4.77 4.12 -5.28
C ARG A 108 -4.52 3.10 -6.39
N CYS A 109 -3.34 3.18 -7.01
CA CYS A 109 -2.84 2.13 -7.89
C CYS A 109 -1.64 1.43 -7.24
N PRO A 110 -1.70 0.11 -6.95
CA PRO A 110 -0.51 -0.64 -6.53
C PRO A 110 0.50 -0.75 -7.69
N GLY A 111 1.79 -0.84 -7.34
CA GLY A 111 2.85 -1.03 -8.32
C GLY A 111 2.72 -2.37 -9.05
N SER A 112 2.69 -2.33 -10.38
CA SER A 112 2.62 -3.51 -11.25
C SER A 112 3.31 -3.25 -12.59
N GLU A 113 3.62 -4.33 -13.30
CA GLU A 113 4.21 -4.30 -14.63
C GLU A 113 3.28 -3.57 -15.62
N ALA A 114 3.82 -2.59 -16.34
CA ALA A 114 3.10 -1.89 -17.40
C ALA A 114 3.98 -1.71 -18.64
N GLY A 115 3.39 -2.01 -19.79
CA GLY A 115 3.98 -1.77 -21.10
C GLY A 115 3.67 -0.37 -21.63
N LEU A 116 4.26 -0.04 -22.79
CA LEU A 116 3.99 1.21 -23.50
C LEU A 116 2.53 1.32 -23.96
N THR A 117 1.87 0.19 -24.17
CA THR A 117 0.49 0.08 -24.65
C THR A 117 -0.49 -0.31 -23.54
N THR A 118 -0.11 -0.17 -22.26
CA THR A 118 -1.03 -0.47 -21.14
C THR A 118 -2.22 0.47 -21.18
N SER A 119 -3.42 -0.12 -21.29
CA SER A 119 -4.68 0.61 -21.26
C SER A 119 -5.07 0.94 -19.82
N PRO A 120 -5.73 2.08 -19.54
CA PRO A 120 -6.25 2.41 -18.21
C PRO A 120 -7.13 1.30 -17.61
N GLU A 121 -7.94 0.64 -18.44
CA GLU A 121 -8.90 -0.40 -18.03
C GLU A 121 -8.21 -1.71 -17.63
N GLN A 122 -6.91 -1.85 -17.90
CA GLN A 122 -6.10 -3.01 -17.55
C GLN A 122 -5.37 -2.85 -16.20
N ILE A 123 -5.48 -1.67 -15.58
CA ILE A 123 -4.81 -1.35 -14.32
C ILE A 123 -5.73 -1.70 -13.16
N GLY A 124 -5.18 -2.39 -12.16
CA GLY A 124 -5.85 -2.58 -10.88
C GLY A 124 -5.83 -1.28 -10.07
N VAL A 125 -7.00 -0.88 -9.55
CA VAL A 125 -7.16 0.29 -8.69
C VAL A 125 -7.82 -0.16 -7.39
N ASP A 126 -7.24 0.24 -6.27
CA ASP A 126 -7.85 0.13 -4.95
C ASP A 126 -8.69 1.39 -4.69
N LEU A 127 -9.90 1.17 -4.22
CA LEU A 127 -10.88 2.22 -3.99
C LEU A 127 -11.46 2.08 -2.58
N TYR A 128 -11.42 3.16 -1.82
CA TYR A 128 -12.13 3.29 -0.55
C TYR A 128 -13.08 4.47 -0.61
N ILE A 129 -14.31 4.23 -0.16
CA ILE A 129 -15.38 5.21 0.00
C ILE A 129 -15.94 5.00 1.41
N THR A 130 -16.20 6.09 2.13
CA THR A 130 -16.88 6.03 3.42
C THR A 130 -18.22 5.27 3.28
N PRO A 131 -18.43 4.13 3.98
CA PRO A 131 -19.56 3.23 3.73
C PRO A 131 -20.94 3.88 3.81
N ARG A 132 -21.08 4.90 4.67
CA ARG A 132 -22.31 5.67 4.84
C ARG A 132 -22.80 6.29 3.51
N GLU A 133 -21.89 6.89 2.75
CA GLU A 133 -22.20 7.59 1.51
C GLU A 133 -22.65 6.62 0.41
N LEU A 134 -22.05 5.44 0.39
CA LEU A 134 -22.43 4.37 -0.54
C LEU A 134 -23.84 3.85 -0.25
N GLN A 135 -24.23 3.75 1.02
CA GLN A 135 -25.56 3.30 1.44
C GLN A 135 -26.64 4.35 1.16
N GLU A 136 -26.33 5.64 1.36
CA GLU A 136 -27.32 6.72 1.23
C GLU A 136 -27.61 7.06 -0.25
N VAL A 137 -26.62 6.98 -1.17
CA VAL A 137 -26.79 7.43 -2.57
C VAL A 137 -26.07 6.51 -3.59
N PRO A 138 -26.46 5.23 -3.75
CA PRO A 138 -25.68 4.26 -4.52
C PRO A 138 -25.59 4.51 -6.04
N GLN A 139 -26.62 5.08 -6.68
CA GLN A 139 -26.67 5.22 -8.15
C GLN A 139 -25.81 6.37 -8.72
N PRO A 140 -25.85 7.61 -8.17
CA PRO A 140 -24.96 8.69 -8.60
C PRO A 140 -23.48 8.42 -8.31
N VAL A 141 -23.19 7.84 -7.14
CA VAL A 141 -21.83 7.61 -6.64
C VAL A 141 -21.04 6.68 -7.57
N GLY A 142 -21.68 5.65 -8.15
CA GLY A 142 -20.99 4.74 -9.07
C GLY A 142 -20.49 5.40 -10.36
N GLY A 143 -21.29 6.30 -10.94
CA GLY A 143 -20.95 7.00 -12.18
C GLY A 143 -19.85 8.04 -11.97
N ASP A 144 -20.00 8.89 -10.96
CA ASP A 144 -19.04 9.96 -10.66
C ASP A 144 -17.68 9.39 -10.24
N ILE A 145 -17.68 8.29 -9.46
CA ILE A 145 -16.45 7.60 -9.09
C ILE A 145 -15.80 6.92 -10.29
N ALA A 146 -16.58 6.35 -11.21
CA ALA A 146 -16.02 5.76 -12.42
C ALA A 146 -15.26 6.81 -13.25
N VAL A 147 -15.79 8.04 -13.34
CA VAL A 147 -15.09 9.15 -14.01
C VAL A 147 -13.77 9.49 -13.29
N LEU A 148 -13.80 9.61 -11.96
CA LEU A 148 -12.59 9.89 -11.17
C LEU A 148 -11.53 8.79 -11.32
N VAL A 149 -11.93 7.52 -11.24
CA VAL A 149 -11.04 6.36 -11.40
C VAL A 149 -10.48 6.31 -12.82
N GLN A 150 -11.28 6.60 -13.84
CA GLN A 150 -10.82 6.63 -15.23
C GLN A 150 -9.77 7.73 -15.43
N SER A 151 -10.06 8.96 -14.97
CA SER A 151 -9.12 10.09 -15.06
C SER A 151 -7.84 9.83 -14.26
N PHE A 152 -7.94 9.30 -13.04
CA PHE A 152 -6.77 8.91 -12.25
C PHE A 152 -5.92 7.86 -12.98
N SER A 153 -6.57 6.86 -13.57
CA SER A 153 -5.89 5.79 -14.29
C SER A 153 -5.14 6.31 -15.51
N GLN A 154 -5.78 7.15 -16.31
CA GLN A 154 -5.22 7.75 -17.52
C GLN A 154 -4.07 8.71 -17.21
N GLU A 155 -4.30 9.68 -16.32
CA GLU A 155 -3.38 10.80 -16.13
C GLU A 155 -2.23 10.48 -15.16
N PHE A 156 -2.47 9.59 -14.19
CA PHE A 156 -1.51 9.32 -13.11
C PHE A 156 -1.04 7.87 -13.08
N ALA A 157 -1.95 6.89 -13.08
CA ALA A 157 -1.58 5.50 -12.87
C ALA A 157 -0.77 4.92 -14.03
N VAL A 158 -1.23 5.02 -15.29
CA VAL A 158 -0.49 4.51 -16.46
C VAL A 158 0.92 5.10 -16.52
N PRO A 159 1.12 6.44 -16.48
CA PRO A 159 2.47 7.00 -16.54
C PRO A 159 3.33 6.61 -15.33
N HIS A 160 2.72 6.48 -14.14
CA HIS A 160 3.43 6.02 -12.95
C HIS A 160 3.91 4.58 -13.11
N LEU A 161 3.05 3.64 -13.53
CA LEU A 161 3.40 2.23 -13.69
C LEU A 161 4.46 2.00 -14.77
N GLN A 162 4.42 2.77 -15.85
CA GLN A 162 5.47 2.76 -16.87
C GLN A 162 6.83 3.20 -16.30
N ARG A 163 6.86 4.26 -15.48
CA ARG A 163 8.08 4.68 -14.78
C ARG A 163 8.52 3.64 -13.74
N PHE A 164 7.58 3.06 -13.02
CA PHE A 164 7.85 1.99 -12.05
C PHE A 164 8.50 0.78 -12.72
N THR A 165 7.99 0.32 -13.86
CA THR A 165 8.58 -0.78 -14.63
C THR A 165 10.01 -0.46 -15.05
N LYS A 166 10.29 0.77 -15.50
CA LYS A 166 11.66 1.22 -15.79
C LYS A 166 12.55 1.21 -14.55
N ARG A 167 12.05 1.66 -13.40
CA ARG A 167 12.78 1.65 -12.11
C ARG A 167 13.09 0.23 -11.64
N CYS A 168 12.15 -0.69 -11.80
CA CYS A 168 12.34 -2.12 -11.55
C CYS A 168 13.49 -2.69 -12.40
N ASN A 169 13.54 -2.33 -13.70
CA ASN A 169 14.62 -2.76 -14.58
C ASN A 169 16.00 -2.23 -14.15
N ILE A 170 16.09 -0.97 -13.71
CA ILE A 170 17.34 -0.38 -13.18
C ILE A 170 17.87 -1.19 -11.98
N GLU A 171 16.97 -1.62 -11.10
CA GLU A 171 17.34 -2.36 -9.87
C GLU A 171 17.40 -3.89 -10.06
N ASN A 172 17.19 -4.39 -11.30
CA ASN A 172 17.07 -5.82 -11.62
C ASN A 172 16.01 -6.55 -10.78
N ILE A 173 14.88 -5.88 -10.49
CA ILE A 173 13.74 -6.43 -9.77
C ILE A 173 12.63 -6.73 -10.75
N LYS A 174 12.02 -7.92 -10.65
CA LYS A 174 10.84 -8.26 -11.45
C LYS A 174 9.60 -7.55 -10.90
N PRO A 175 8.91 -6.70 -11.68
CA PRO A 175 7.69 -6.07 -11.22
C PRO A 175 6.58 -7.12 -10.99
N PRO A 176 5.65 -6.88 -10.05
CA PRO A 176 4.46 -7.72 -9.90
C PRO A 176 3.62 -7.71 -11.17
N LYS A 177 3.00 -8.84 -11.51
CA LYS A 177 2.06 -8.87 -12.63
C LYS A 177 0.81 -8.04 -12.30
N PRO A 178 0.15 -7.42 -13.30
CA PRO A 178 -1.11 -6.72 -13.08
C PRO A 178 -2.12 -7.68 -12.44
N CYS A 179 -2.66 -7.30 -11.29
CA CYS A 179 -3.80 -7.98 -10.71
C CYS A 179 -5.06 -7.32 -11.25
N LYS A 180 -6.00 -8.10 -11.79
CA LYS A 180 -7.28 -7.59 -12.32
C LYS A 180 -8.30 -7.23 -11.23
N SER A 181 -7.89 -7.22 -9.95
CA SER A 181 -8.81 -6.94 -8.85
C SER A 181 -8.98 -5.44 -8.66
N LEU A 182 -10.20 -4.96 -8.88
CA LEU A 182 -10.72 -3.84 -8.10
C LEU A 182 -10.87 -4.39 -6.67
N CYS A 183 -9.95 -4.05 -5.77
CA CYS A 183 -10.18 -4.34 -4.35
C CYS A 183 -11.09 -3.23 -3.83
N CYS A 184 -12.40 -3.39 -4.06
CA CYS A 184 -13.39 -2.64 -3.32
C CYS A 184 -13.50 -3.29 -1.95
N CYS A 185 -12.94 -2.65 -0.93
CA CYS A 185 -13.34 -2.95 0.43
C CYS A 185 -14.76 -2.39 0.64
N PHE A 186 -15.76 -3.09 0.10
CA PHE A 186 -17.09 -3.04 0.67
C PHE A 186 -16.99 -3.78 2.00
N LEU A 187 -16.92 -3.04 3.09
CA LEU A 187 -17.14 -3.59 4.43
C LEU A 187 -18.57 -4.13 4.43
N ASN A 188 -18.74 -5.41 4.07
CA ASN A 188 -19.96 -6.15 4.35
C ASN A 188 -19.91 -6.55 5.82
N ASP A 189 -20.82 -5.94 6.58
CA ASP A 189 -21.37 -6.31 7.90
C ASP A 189 -20.46 -7.01 8.92
#